data_AF-A0A7K0RJ91-F1
#
_entry.id   AF-A0A7K0RJ91-F1
#
_cell.length_a   1.000
_cell.length_b   1.000
_cell.length_c   1.000
_cell.angle_alpha   90.00
_cell.angle_beta   90.00
_cell.angle_gamma   90.00
#
_symmetry.space_group_name_H-M   'P 1'
#
loop_
_entity.id
_entity.type
_entity.pdbx_description
1 polymer ?
#
loop_
_entity_poly.entity_id
_entity_poly.type
_entity_poly.pdbx_seq_one_letter_code
_entity_poly.pdbx_strand_id
1 'polypeptide(L)'
;MTFEGSLGYFACGVIDGPEVTINGRVGWSACENMMSGVVVINGNAGSLTGAAIRGGDLVIKGRVGARTGIDQKGGTIIITGAAGSNTGFMMQRGRQLILGDVGPHLGDSMYDGIIYVGGKVKSLGADCVPGEMTEEDNEFVARKMGLYDLGTPPELQKFVCGKKLYNYDNLEPSERKLVL
;
A
#
# COMPACT_ATOMS: atom_id res chain seq x y z
N MET A 1 0.25 -22.16 5.28
CA MET A 1 -0.11 -22.90 4.04
C MET A 1 0.84 -22.46 2.94
N THR A 2 1.30 -23.38 2.08
CA THR A 2 2.25 -23.06 1.01
C THR A 2 1.73 -23.56 -0.34
N PHE A 3 1.85 -22.73 -1.39
CA PHE A 3 1.55 -23.08 -2.77
C PHE A 3 2.85 -23.07 -3.59
N GLU A 4 3.22 -24.21 -4.19
CA GLU A 4 4.48 -24.38 -4.95
C GLU A 4 4.43 -23.86 -6.40
N GLY A 5 3.56 -22.89 -6.67
CA GLY A 5 3.36 -22.38 -8.02
C GLY A 5 2.65 -21.04 -8.05
N SER A 6 2.28 -20.62 -9.26
CA SER A 6 1.57 -19.36 -9.47
C SER A 6 0.08 -19.53 -9.19
N LEU A 7 -0.55 -18.50 -8.63
CA LEU A 7 -1.99 -18.44 -8.45
C LEU A 7 -2.61 -17.41 -9.41
N GLY A 8 -3.91 -17.56 -9.66
CA GLY A 8 -4.67 -16.72 -10.58
C GLY A 8 -5.09 -15.37 -10.01
N TYR A 9 -6.19 -14.85 -10.54
CA TYR A 9 -6.83 -13.63 -10.04
C TYR A 9 -7.44 -13.85 -8.66
N PHE A 10 -7.50 -12.80 -7.85
CA PHE A 10 -8.09 -12.81 -6.50
C PHE A 10 -7.50 -13.85 -5.54
N ALA A 11 -6.27 -14.33 -5.81
CA ALA A 11 -5.57 -15.26 -4.93
C ALA A 11 -5.54 -14.71 -3.50
N CYS A 12 -5.98 -15.50 -2.52
CA CYS A 12 -6.04 -15.11 -1.11
C CYS A 12 -6.92 -13.86 -0.82
N GLY A 13 -7.95 -13.59 -1.62
CA GLY A 13 -8.93 -12.55 -1.30
C GLY A 13 -9.82 -12.91 -0.11
N VAL A 14 -10.26 -11.90 0.65
CA VAL A 14 -11.21 -12.00 1.79
C VAL A 14 -10.77 -12.97 2.90
N ILE A 15 -9.48 -13.28 2.98
CA ILE A 15 -8.94 -14.12 4.06
C ILE A 15 -8.92 -13.37 5.39
N ASP A 16 -9.02 -14.12 6.49
CA ASP A 16 -8.93 -13.58 7.85
C ASP A 16 -8.07 -14.50 8.74
N GLY A 17 -6.82 -14.09 8.94
CA GLY A 17 -5.89 -14.71 9.87
C GLY A 17 -4.87 -15.71 9.32
N PRO A 18 -4.98 -16.32 8.12
CA PRO A 18 -4.05 -17.38 7.76
C PRO A 18 -2.66 -16.82 7.43
N GLU A 19 -1.65 -17.68 7.58
CA GLU A 19 -0.31 -17.49 7.03
C GLU A 19 -0.19 -18.28 5.72
N VAL A 20 0.05 -17.59 4.61
CA VAL A 20 0.13 -18.17 3.27
C VAL A 20 1.43 -17.77 2.58
N THR A 21 2.13 -18.75 2.02
CA THR A 21 3.30 -18.54 1.14
C THR A 21 2.97 -19.02 -0.26
N ILE A 22 3.29 -18.21 -1.28
CA ILE A 22 3.08 -18.52 -2.69
C ILE A 22 4.44 -18.46 -3.39
N ASN A 23 4.96 -19.63 -3.79
CA ASN A 23 6.24 -19.78 -4.51
C ASN A 23 6.04 -19.56 -6.01
N GLY A 24 5.46 -18.40 -6.37
CA GLY A 24 5.15 -18.05 -7.74
C GLY A 24 4.64 -16.62 -7.87
N ARG A 25 4.12 -16.29 -9.05
CA ARG A 25 3.44 -15.01 -9.29
C ARG A 25 1.94 -15.12 -9.01
N VAL A 26 1.29 -13.98 -8.79
CA VAL A 26 -0.16 -13.89 -8.64
C VAL A 26 -0.74 -12.90 -9.64
N GLY A 27 -2.03 -13.09 -9.96
CA GLY A 27 -2.73 -12.24 -10.90
C GLY A 27 -3.33 -10.97 -10.26
N TRP A 28 -4.27 -10.38 -10.98
CA TRP A 28 -5.06 -9.22 -10.60
C TRP A 28 -5.78 -9.40 -9.26
N SER A 29 -5.83 -8.35 -8.43
CA SER A 29 -6.57 -8.31 -7.16
C SER A 29 -6.19 -9.37 -6.12
N ALA A 30 -4.97 -9.91 -6.16
CA ALA A 30 -4.51 -10.79 -5.09
C ALA A 30 -4.61 -10.11 -3.72
N CYS A 31 -5.10 -10.83 -2.71
CA CYS A 31 -5.31 -10.36 -1.34
C CYS A 31 -6.26 -9.16 -1.21
N GLU A 32 -7.17 -8.99 -2.18
CA GLU A 32 -8.26 -8.04 -2.05
C GLU A 32 -9.07 -8.31 -0.77
N ASN A 33 -9.37 -7.27 -0.01
CA ASN A 33 -10.18 -7.34 1.20
C ASN A 33 -9.60 -8.27 2.29
N MET A 34 -8.29 -8.52 2.29
CA MET A 34 -7.64 -9.27 3.36
C MET A 34 -7.86 -8.58 4.72
N MET A 35 -8.40 -9.33 5.68
CA MET A 35 -8.82 -8.81 6.99
C MET A 35 -7.70 -8.85 8.01
N SER A 36 -6.97 -9.96 8.06
CA SER A 36 -5.80 -10.17 8.92
C SER A 36 -4.97 -11.36 8.39
N GLY A 37 -3.85 -11.68 9.05
CA GLY A 37 -2.94 -12.77 8.67
C GLY A 37 -1.68 -12.29 7.96
N VAL A 38 -0.99 -13.21 7.30
CA VAL A 38 0.23 -12.92 6.54
C VAL A 38 0.18 -13.62 5.19
N VAL A 39 0.46 -12.90 4.11
CA VAL A 39 0.64 -13.50 2.78
C VAL A 39 1.99 -13.09 2.21
N VAL A 40 2.83 -14.07 1.88
CA VAL A 40 4.13 -13.88 1.21
C VAL A 40 4.05 -14.42 -0.21
N ILE A 41 4.27 -13.56 -1.19
CA ILE A 41 4.33 -13.89 -2.62
C ILE A 41 5.79 -13.79 -3.06
N ASN A 42 6.42 -14.91 -3.41
CA ASN A 42 7.83 -14.98 -3.82
C ASN A 42 8.06 -14.59 -5.29
N GLY A 43 7.11 -13.88 -5.90
CA GLY A 43 7.15 -13.45 -7.29
C GLY A 43 6.43 -12.12 -7.49
N ASN A 44 6.06 -11.84 -8.74
CA ASN A 44 5.34 -10.61 -9.10
C ASN A 44 3.85 -10.72 -8.80
N ALA A 45 3.20 -9.58 -8.55
CA ALA A 45 1.76 -9.49 -8.40
C ALA A 45 1.14 -8.53 -9.44
N GLY A 46 -0.13 -8.76 -9.77
CA GLY A 46 -0.86 -7.95 -10.74
C GLY A 46 -1.22 -6.55 -10.24
N SER A 47 -2.08 -5.87 -10.99
CA SER A 47 -2.73 -4.63 -10.53
C SER A 47 -3.74 -4.95 -9.41
N LEU A 48 -4.14 -3.92 -8.65
CA LEU A 48 -5.09 -4.03 -7.52
C LEU A 48 -4.69 -5.01 -6.41
N THR A 49 -3.43 -5.45 -6.35
CA THR A 49 -2.95 -6.28 -5.24
C THR A 49 -3.17 -5.57 -3.90
N GLY A 50 -3.75 -6.26 -2.93
CA GLY A 50 -4.10 -5.69 -1.63
C GLY A 50 -5.20 -4.63 -1.67
N ALA A 51 -6.01 -4.56 -2.73
CA ALA A 51 -7.16 -3.65 -2.79
C ALA A 51 -8.05 -3.81 -1.55
N ALA A 52 -8.44 -2.71 -0.92
CA ALA A 52 -9.28 -2.70 0.27
C ALA A 52 -8.77 -3.57 1.45
N ILE A 53 -7.47 -3.88 1.53
CA ILE A 53 -6.89 -4.58 2.67
C ILE A 53 -7.16 -3.80 3.97
N ARG A 54 -7.54 -4.51 5.02
CA ARG A 54 -7.89 -3.93 6.34
C ARG A 54 -6.87 -4.24 7.42
N GLY A 55 -6.14 -5.34 7.29
CA GLY A 55 -5.17 -5.77 8.29
C GLY A 55 -4.23 -6.84 7.77
N GLY A 56 -3.28 -7.24 8.63
CA GLY A 56 -2.24 -8.21 8.29
C GLY A 56 -1.08 -7.61 7.49
N ASP A 57 -0.17 -8.49 7.09
CA ASP A 57 0.99 -8.15 6.27
C ASP A 57 0.92 -8.89 4.92
N LEU A 58 0.96 -8.12 3.83
CA LEU A 58 1.02 -8.61 2.47
C LEU A 58 2.39 -8.29 1.89
N VAL A 59 3.22 -9.32 1.70
CA VAL A 59 4.62 -9.21 1.27
C VAL A 59 4.77 -9.73 -0.14
N ILE A 60 5.27 -8.90 -1.05
CA ILE A 60 5.54 -9.25 -2.45
C ILE A 60 7.05 -9.13 -2.68
N LYS A 61 7.73 -10.26 -2.85
CA LYS A 61 9.18 -10.33 -3.15
C LYS A 61 9.47 -10.11 -4.64
N GLY A 62 8.75 -9.17 -5.26
CA GLY A 62 8.80 -8.86 -6.69
C GLY A 62 8.19 -7.49 -6.97
N ARG A 63 7.80 -7.25 -8.23
CA ARG A 63 7.10 -6.02 -8.64
C ARG A 63 5.58 -6.19 -8.62
N VAL A 64 4.87 -5.08 -8.50
CA VAL A 64 3.39 -5.03 -8.54
C VAL A 64 2.87 -4.14 -9.66
N GLY A 65 1.61 -4.35 -10.05
CA GLY A 65 0.93 -3.56 -11.06
C GLY A 65 0.42 -2.19 -10.56
N ALA A 66 -0.51 -1.62 -11.32
CA ALA A 66 -1.14 -0.35 -10.99
C ALA A 66 -2.17 -0.50 -9.85
N ARG A 67 -2.44 0.59 -9.13
CA ARG A 67 -3.48 0.67 -8.09
C ARG A 67 -3.30 -0.36 -6.96
N THR A 68 -2.07 -0.78 -6.69
CA THR A 68 -1.75 -1.61 -5.53
C THR A 68 -2.13 -0.87 -4.24
N GLY A 69 -2.85 -1.56 -3.35
CA GLY A 69 -3.39 -0.98 -2.12
C GLY A 69 -4.40 0.14 -2.35
N ILE A 70 -5.12 0.14 -3.48
CA ILE A 70 -6.26 1.03 -3.67
C ILE A 70 -7.27 0.83 -2.53
N ASP A 71 -7.82 1.93 -2.01
CA ASP A 71 -8.81 1.91 -0.94
C ASP A 71 -8.33 1.13 0.31
N GLN A 72 -7.02 1.09 0.56
CA GLN A 72 -6.42 0.42 1.71
C GLN A 72 -6.92 1.06 3.01
N LYS A 73 -7.46 0.23 3.91
CA LYS A 73 -8.12 0.62 5.17
C LYS A 73 -7.31 0.26 6.41
N GLY A 74 -6.17 -0.40 6.23
CA GLY A 74 -5.25 -0.79 7.28
C GLY A 74 -4.18 -1.76 6.76
N GLY A 75 -3.59 -2.54 7.65
CA GLY A 75 -2.54 -3.51 7.30
C GLY A 75 -1.25 -2.90 6.75
N THR A 76 -0.33 -3.77 6.35
CA THR A 76 0.94 -3.42 5.70
C THR A 76 1.05 -4.08 4.34
N ILE A 77 1.38 -3.32 3.30
CA ILE A 77 1.80 -3.87 2.01
C ILE A 77 3.30 -3.62 1.85
N ILE A 78 4.09 -4.68 1.63
CA ILE A 78 5.54 -4.62 1.48
C ILE A 78 5.90 -5.15 0.09
N ILE A 79 6.64 -4.38 -0.69
CA ILE A 79 6.99 -4.67 -2.08
C ILE A 79 8.50 -4.50 -2.23
N THR A 80 9.22 -5.57 -2.56
CA THR A 80 10.68 -5.48 -2.72
C THR A 80 11.13 -4.93 -4.08
N GLY A 81 10.22 -4.90 -5.06
CA GLY A 81 10.45 -4.34 -6.38
C GLY A 81 9.74 -3.01 -6.63
N ALA A 82 9.47 -2.74 -7.91
CA ALA A 82 8.75 -1.54 -8.36
C ALA A 82 7.22 -1.67 -8.23
N ALA A 83 6.54 -0.53 -8.14
CA ALA A 83 5.08 -0.43 -8.14
C ALA A 83 4.54 0.43 -9.30
N GLY A 84 3.35 0.08 -9.79
CA GLY A 84 2.72 0.77 -10.91
C GLY A 84 2.12 2.14 -10.58
N SER A 85 1.39 2.71 -11.55
CA SER A 85 0.68 3.98 -11.38
C SER A 85 -0.42 3.88 -10.33
N ASN A 86 -0.78 5.01 -9.71
CA ASN A 86 -1.88 5.11 -8.75
C ASN A 86 -1.77 4.16 -7.56
N THR A 87 -0.55 3.73 -7.21
CA THR A 87 -0.29 2.97 -5.98
C THR A 87 -0.74 3.80 -4.77
N GLY A 88 -1.51 3.19 -3.86
CA GLY A 88 -2.10 3.88 -2.71
C GLY A 88 -3.26 4.83 -3.05
N PHE A 89 -3.89 4.70 -4.23
CA PHE A 89 -5.06 5.52 -4.59
C PHE A 89 -6.20 5.33 -3.58
N MET A 90 -6.78 6.43 -3.08
CA MET A 90 -7.85 6.39 -2.06
C MET A 90 -7.46 5.68 -0.76
N MET A 91 -6.16 5.59 -0.43
CA MET A 91 -5.71 4.99 0.83
C MET A 91 -6.30 5.74 2.02
N GLN A 92 -6.97 5.01 2.90
CA GLN A 92 -7.67 5.57 4.07
C GLN A 92 -6.96 5.30 5.39
N ARG A 93 -6.00 4.37 5.42
CA ARG A 93 -5.22 3.98 6.59
C ARG A 93 -4.16 2.95 6.23
N GLY A 94 -3.28 2.60 7.17
CA GLY A 94 -2.30 1.53 7.00
C GLY A 94 -0.94 2.04 6.53
N ARG A 95 -0.09 1.11 6.10
CA ARG A 95 1.28 1.42 5.65
C ARG A 95 1.64 0.67 4.36
N GLN A 96 2.44 1.30 3.52
CA GLN A 96 3.08 0.66 2.37
C GLN A 96 4.59 0.87 2.43
N LEU A 97 5.38 -0.17 2.17
CA LEU A 97 6.84 -0.12 2.07
C LEU A 97 7.25 -0.65 0.69
N ILE A 98 7.76 0.23 -0.17
CA ILE A 98 8.10 -0.08 -1.56
C ILE A 98 9.60 0.16 -1.73
N LEU A 99 10.38 -0.89 -1.95
CA LEU A 99 11.84 -0.79 -2.02
C LEU A 99 12.36 -0.37 -3.41
N GLY A 100 11.49 -0.33 -4.44
CA GLY A 100 11.83 0.10 -5.80
C GLY A 100 11.13 1.38 -6.25
N ASP A 101 11.18 1.62 -7.57
CA ASP A 101 10.55 2.78 -8.22
C ASP A 101 9.02 2.71 -8.18
N VAL A 102 8.36 3.87 -8.19
CA VAL A 102 6.91 3.98 -8.26
C VAL A 102 6.48 4.82 -9.46
N GLY A 103 5.45 4.31 -10.15
CA GLY A 103 4.78 5.00 -11.26
C GLY A 103 4.12 6.34 -10.86
N PRO A 104 3.43 6.99 -11.82
CA PRO A 104 2.82 8.29 -11.57
C PRO A 104 1.62 8.18 -10.63
N HIS A 105 1.26 9.31 -10.00
CA HIS A 105 0.10 9.47 -9.12
C HIS A 105 0.15 8.63 -7.83
N LEU A 106 1.32 8.56 -7.19
CA LEU A 106 1.45 7.93 -5.88
C LEU A 106 0.51 8.60 -4.86
N GLY A 107 -0.26 7.80 -4.11
CA GLY A 107 -1.12 8.27 -3.02
C GLY A 107 -2.24 9.22 -3.48
N ASP A 108 -2.67 9.13 -4.73
CA ASP A 108 -3.72 10.00 -5.23
C ASP A 108 -5.03 9.85 -4.44
N SER A 109 -5.67 10.98 -4.10
CA SER A 109 -6.82 11.03 -3.19
C SER A 109 -6.64 10.26 -1.86
N MET A 110 -5.42 10.12 -1.33
CA MET A 110 -5.24 9.49 -0.02
C MET A 110 -5.87 10.34 1.10
N TYR A 111 -6.56 9.68 2.02
CA TYR A 111 -7.12 10.31 3.22
C TYR A 111 -6.17 10.17 4.41
N ASP A 112 -5.56 9.00 4.62
CA ASP A 112 -4.63 8.77 5.73
C ASP A 112 -3.71 7.59 5.40
N GLY A 113 -2.69 7.35 6.24
CA GLY A 113 -1.69 6.31 6.07
C GLY A 113 -0.32 6.83 5.68
N ILE A 114 0.64 5.92 5.58
CA ILE A 114 2.05 6.23 5.29
C ILE A 114 2.56 5.35 4.17
N ILE A 115 3.22 5.93 3.17
CA ILE A 115 3.89 5.20 2.10
C ILE A 115 5.39 5.52 2.15
N TYR A 116 6.22 4.49 2.26
CA TYR A 116 7.68 4.59 2.17
C TYR A 116 8.15 4.10 0.80
N VAL A 117 9.07 4.85 0.17
CA VAL A 117 9.61 4.52 -1.14
C VAL A 117 11.14 4.60 -1.15
N GLY A 118 11.79 3.51 -1.53
CA GLY A 118 13.24 3.39 -1.67
C GLY A 118 13.80 3.73 -3.05
N GLY A 119 12.93 3.86 -4.06
CA GLY A 119 13.29 4.23 -5.42
C GLY A 119 12.81 5.62 -5.83
N LYS A 120 12.74 5.86 -7.14
CA LYS A 120 12.23 7.11 -7.71
C LYS A 120 10.70 7.10 -7.74
N VAL A 121 10.10 8.20 -7.29
CA VAL A 121 8.66 8.45 -7.44
C VAL A 121 8.44 9.32 -8.66
N LYS A 122 7.69 8.82 -9.65
CA LYS A 122 7.48 9.56 -10.91
C LYS A 122 6.66 10.84 -10.73
N SER A 123 5.57 10.78 -9.98
CA SER A 123 4.77 11.94 -9.58
C SER A 123 3.85 11.59 -8.41
N LEU A 124 3.49 12.60 -7.62
CA LEU A 124 2.50 12.48 -6.54
C LEU A 124 1.09 12.71 -7.06
N GLY A 125 0.11 12.12 -6.39
CA GLY A 125 -1.30 12.44 -6.56
C GLY A 125 -1.70 13.72 -5.81
N ALA A 126 -2.98 14.10 -5.92
CA ALA A 126 -3.47 15.41 -5.45
C ALA A 126 -3.20 15.67 -3.96
N ASP A 127 -3.34 14.62 -3.14
CA ASP A 127 -3.34 14.68 -1.68
C ASP A 127 -2.17 13.95 -1.02
N CYS A 128 -1.18 13.56 -1.82
CA CYS A 128 0.04 12.96 -1.34
C CYS A 128 1.15 14.00 -1.27
N VAL A 129 1.80 14.13 -0.12
CA VAL A 129 2.92 15.06 0.09
C VAL A 129 4.10 14.34 0.74
N PRO A 130 5.35 14.81 0.54
CA PRO A 130 6.48 14.33 1.30
C PRO A 130 6.27 14.54 2.81
N GLY A 131 6.70 13.57 3.62
CA GLY A 131 6.74 13.66 5.08
C GLY A 131 8.15 13.42 5.60
N GLU A 132 8.40 13.84 6.84
CA GLU A 132 9.67 13.61 7.51
C GLU A 132 9.71 12.20 8.13
N MET A 133 10.84 11.51 7.93
CA MET A 133 11.13 10.23 8.58
C MET A 133 11.38 10.46 10.08
N THR A 134 10.69 9.70 10.91
CA THR A 134 10.86 9.69 12.38
C THR A 134 11.59 8.43 12.84
N GLU A 135 11.99 8.39 14.11
CA GLU A 135 12.54 7.19 14.73
C GLU A 135 11.53 6.02 14.71
N GLU A 136 10.25 6.28 14.97
CA GLU A 136 9.18 5.28 14.88
C GLU A 136 9.04 4.69 13.47
N ASP A 137 9.23 5.51 12.43
CA ASP A 137 9.21 5.03 11.05
C ASP A 137 10.41 4.09 10.79
N ASN A 138 11.60 4.47 11.26
CA ASN A 138 12.80 3.66 11.12
C ASN A 138 12.69 2.33 11.86
N GLU A 139 12.18 2.33 13.08
CA GLU A 139 11.91 1.11 13.86
C GLU A 139 10.87 0.23 13.17
N PHE A 140 9.79 0.81 12.66
CA PHE A 140 8.77 0.09 11.90
C PHE A 140 9.37 -0.60 10.69
N VAL A 141 10.15 0.12 9.87
CA VAL A 141 10.81 -0.41 8.68
C VAL A 141 11.77 -1.52 9.08
N ALA A 142 12.69 -1.27 10.03
CA ALA A 142 13.68 -2.26 10.46
C ALA A 142 13.02 -3.56 10.93
N ARG A 143 11.94 -3.46 11.72
CA ARG A 143 11.17 -4.62 12.17
C ARG A 143 10.57 -5.40 11.01
N LYS A 144 9.96 -4.73 10.03
CA LYS A 144 9.34 -5.41 8.87
C LYS A 144 10.38 -6.03 7.94
N MET A 145 11.51 -5.35 7.72
CA MET A 145 12.63 -5.88 6.93
C MET A 145 13.21 -7.14 7.58
N GLY A 146 13.39 -7.14 8.91
CA GLY A 146 13.88 -8.30 9.65
C GLY A 146 12.89 -9.46 9.69
N LEU A 147 11.60 -9.20 9.93
CA LEU A 147 10.57 -10.24 10.02
C LEU A 147 10.45 -11.09 8.74
N TYR A 148 10.72 -10.48 7.58
CA TYR A 148 10.56 -11.14 6.28
C TYR A 148 11.88 -11.45 5.56
N ASP A 149 13.01 -11.24 6.25
CA ASP A 149 14.37 -11.43 5.72
C ASP A 149 14.56 -10.71 4.37
N LEU A 150 14.34 -9.39 4.39
CA LEU A 150 14.39 -8.53 3.19
C LEU A 150 15.70 -7.74 3.08
N GLY A 151 16.66 -7.98 3.98
CA GLY A 151 17.94 -7.28 4.03
C GLY A 151 17.85 -5.85 4.58
N THR A 152 18.85 -5.04 4.26
CA THR A 152 18.88 -3.61 4.64
C THR A 152 18.09 -2.80 3.63
N PRO A 153 17.13 -1.94 4.07
CA PRO A 153 16.40 -1.11 3.13
C PRO A 153 17.32 -0.04 2.52
N PRO A 154 17.06 0.41 1.29
CA PRO A 154 17.69 1.63 0.76
C PRO A 154 17.27 2.86 1.59
N GLU A 155 17.83 4.02 1.28
CA GLU A 155 17.32 5.29 1.80
C GLU A 155 15.84 5.45 1.39
N LEU A 156 14.98 5.71 2.38
CA LEU A 156 13.53 5.78 2.19
C LEU A 156 13.06 7.22 2.20
N GLN A 157 12.21 7.56 1.23
CA GLN A 157 11.35 8.73 1.27
C GLN A 157 10.02 8.34 1.90
N LYS A 158 9.44 9.24 2.72
CA LYS A 158 8.11 9.07 3.31
C LYS A 158 7.11 9.97 2.63
N PHE A 159 5.90 9.45 2.42
CA PHE A 159 4.77 10.19 1.89
C PHE A 159 3.54 9.98 2.76
N VAL A 160 2.79 11.06 2.96
CA VAL A 160 1.61 11.14 3.85
C VAL A 160 0.50 11.95 3.21
N CYS A 161 -0.69 11.93 3.82
CA CYS A 161 -1.81 12.74 3.39
C CYS A 161 -1.55 14.23 3.66
N GLY A 162 -1.66 15.06 2.61
CA GLY A 162 -1.58 16.52 2.69
C GLY A 162 -2.87 17.18 3.21
N LYS A 163 -3.93 16.39 3.44
CA LYS A 163 -5.24 16.80 3.97
C LYS A 163 -5.93 17.92 3.17
N LYS A 164 -5.66 18.01 1.85
CA LYS A 164 -6.23 19.08 1.00
C LYS A 164 -7.70 18.82 0.63
N LEU A 165 -8.10 17.56 0.50
CA LEU A 165 -9.49 17.17 0.21
C LEU A 165 -10.36 17.03 1.47
N TYR A 166 -9.84 17.42 2.64
CA TYR A 166 -10.61 17.44 3.89
C TYR A 166 -11.56 18.63 3.87
N ASN A 167 -12.82 18.37 3.54
CA ASN A 167 -13.85 19.40 3.41
C ASN A 167 -14.81 19.44 4.62
N TYR A 168 -14.41 18.91 5.78
CA TYR A 168 -15.29 18.75 6.95
C TYR A 168 -15.87 20.06 7.47
N ASP A 169 -15.14 21.17 7.34
CA ASP A 169 -15.58 22.50 7.82
C ASP A 169 -16.25 23.33 6.72
N ASN A 170 -16.38 22.80 5.51
CA ASN A 170 -17.06 23.50 4.43
C ASN A 170 -18.56 23.40 4.64
N LEU A 171 -19.22 24.55 4.83
CA LEU A 171 -20.67 24.66 4.81
C LEU A 171 -21.23 23.93 3.59
N GLU A 172 -22.23 23.08 3.83
CA GLU A 172 -22.97 22.42 2.76
C GLU A 172 -23.56 23.49 1.82
N PRO A 173 -23.72 23.21 0.52
CA PRO A 173 -24.27 24.19 -0.41
C PRO A 173 -25.62 24.79 0.02
N SER A 174 -26.41 24.05 0.82
CA SER A 174 -27.66 24.53 1.44
C SER A 174 -27.43 25.54 2.56
N GLU A 175 -26.37 25.40 3.34
CA GLU A 175 -26.03 26.27 4.48
C GLU A 175 -25.40 27.59 4.01
N ARG A 176 -24.71 27.58 2.86
CA ARG A 176 -24.15 28.79 2.24
C ARG A 176 -25.20 29.81 1.82
N LYS A 177 -26.45 29.39 1.56
CA LYS A 177 -27.54 30.27 1.12
C LYS A 177 -28.12 31.15 2.24
N LEU A 178 -27.78 30.89 3.51
CA LEU A 178 -28.32 31.61 4.67
C LEU A 178 -27.41 32.76 5.16
N VAL A 179 -26.27 33.00 4.49
CA VAL A 179 -25.24 33.98 4.89
C VAL A 179 -25.11 35.12 3.85
N LEU A 180 -26.12 35.33 3.01
CA LEU A 180 -26.20 36.44 2.05
C LEU A 180 -27.41 37.33 2.34
#